data_AF-A0A836Q252-F1
#
_entry.id   AF-A0A836Q252-F1
#
_cell.length_a   1.000
_cell.length_b   1.000
_cell.length_c   1.000
_cell.angle_alpha   90.00
_cell.angle_beta   90.00
_cell.angle_gamma   90.00
#
_symmetry.space_group_name_H-M   'P 1'
#
loop_
_entity.id
_entity.type
_entity.pdbx_description
1 polymer ?
#
loop_
_entity_poly.entity_id
_entity_poly.type
_entity_poly.pdbx_seq_one_letter_code
_entity_poly.pdbx_strand_id
1 'polypeptide(L)'
;MGKGLLECKHFAAEWLRAFEIKRAGGNIQRLDEIADFNDDEVLRRGLWMMSIVGGPIVYLVLPFTLSILQTFIWVQLTAILWTLLKIAMGLIFAIFAMAVYFTFLQDRGSAG
;
A
#
# COMPACT_ATOMS: atom_id res chain seq x y z
N MET A 1 19.09 10.44 -13.96
CA MET A 1 17.83 9.66 -13.87
C MET A 1 17.39 9.44 -12.41
N GLY A 2 17.56 10.44 -11.53
CA GLY A 2 17.38 10.27 -10.07
C GLY A 2 16.40 11.23 -9.38
N LYS A 3 15.97 12.33 -10.04
CA LYS A 3 15.07 13.32 -9.43
C LYS A 3 13.62 12.82 -9.28
N GLY A 4 13.08 12.14 -10.29
CA GLY A 4 11.71 11.63 -10.24
C GLY A 4 11.48 10.50 -9.21
N LEU A 5 12.53 9.70 -8.92
CA LEU A 5 12.44 8.67 -7.88
C LEU A 5 12.41 9.31 -6.47
N LEU A 6 13.16 10.38 -6.27
CA LEU A 6 13.17 11.17 -5.03
C LEU A 6 11.83 11.90 -4.81
N GLU A 7 11.24 12.47 -5.86
CA GLU A 7 9.93 13.12 -5.79
C GLU A 7 8.80 12.12 -5.51
N CYS A 8 8.81 10.94 -6.14
CA CYS A 8 7.84 9.89 -5.85
C CYS A 8 7.95 9.37 -4.40
N LYS A 9 9.19 9.25 -3.88
CA LYS A 9 9.42 8.90 -2.48
C LYS A 9 8.86 9.96 -1.54
N HIS A 10 9.13 11.24 -1.79
CA HIS A 10 8.61 12.34 -0.99
C HIS A 10 7.08 12.39 -0.98
N PHE A 11 6.47 12.27 -2.16
CA PHE A 11 5.01 12.29 -2.29
C PHE A 11 4.37 11.11 -1.55
N ALA A 12 4.95 9.90 -1.68
CA ALA A 12 4.45 8.73 -0.98
C ALA A 12 4.63 8.83 0.55
N ALA A 13 5.73 9.42 1.01
CA ALA A 13 5.98 9.68 2.43
C ALA A 13 5.00 10.73 3.01
N GLU A 14 4.73 11.81 2.29
CA GLU A 14 3.72 12.82 2.68
C GLU A 14 2.31 12.22 2.74
N TRP A 15 1.95 11.39 1.76
CA TRP A 15 0.64 10.76 1.73
C TRP A 15 0.45 9.78 2.90
N LEU A 16 1.51 9.06 3.26
CA LEU A 16 1.54 8.17 4.43
C LEU A 16 1.46 8.94 5.74
N ARG A 17 2.24 10.02 5.91
CA ARG A 17 2.14 10.90 7.07
C ARG A 17 0.74 11.47 7.21
N ALA A 18 0.12 11.92 6.13
CA ALA A 18 -1.26 12.42 6.16
C ALA A 18 -2.26 11.33 6.60
N PHE A 19 -2.05 10.09 6.18
CA PHE A 19 -2.87 8.95 6.60
C PHE A 19 -2.67 8.60 8.07
N GLU A 20 -1.43 8.62 8.56
CA GLU A 20 -1.09 8.36 9.95
C GLU A 20 -1.57 9.46 10.89
N ILE A 21 -1.44 10.74 10.52
CA ILE A 21 -2.00 11.89 11.25
C ILE A 21 -3.51 11.75 11.39
N LYS A 22 -4.20 11.40 10.29
CA LYS A 22 -5.65 11.19 10.28
C LYS A 22 -6.06 10.01 11.16
N ARG A 23 -5.22 8.96 11.23
CA ARG A 23 -5.43 7.78 12.09
C ARG A 23 -5.06 8.02 13.56
N ALA A 24 -4.11 8.89 13.83
CA ALA A 24 -3.67 9.24 15.19
C ALA A 24 -4.73 10.05 15.95
N GLY A 25 -5.69 10.66 15.25
CA GLY A 25 -6.91 11.20 15.87
C GLY A 25 -6.64 12.23 16.98
N GLY A 26 -5.55 13.00 16.87
CA GLY A 26 -5.17 14.03 17.84
C GLY A 26 -4.36 13.55 19.04
N ASN A 27 -3.90 12.29 19.08
CA ASN A 27 -3.03 11.81 20.14
C ASN A 27 -1.60 12.35 19.96
N ILE A 28 -1.29 13.44 20.68
CA ILE A 28 -0.05 14.24 20.57
C ILE A 28 1.21 13.36 20.72
N GLN A 29 1.18 12.35 21.59
CA GLN A 29 2.32 11.46 21.84
C GLN A 29 2.66 10.59 20.62
N ARG A 30 1.64 10.15 19.86
CA ARG A 30 1.86 9.42 18.60
C ARG A 30 2.30 10.33 17.46
N LEU A 31 1.86 11.59 17.45
CA LEU A 31 2.31 12.55 16.43
C LEU A 31 3.80 12.89 16.61
N ASP A 32 4.27 12.97 17.85
CA ASP A 32 5.69 13.22 18.18
C ASP A 32 6.58 12.03 17.75
N GLU A 33 6.13 10.80 18.00
CA GLU A 33 6.80 9.59 17.49
C GLU A 33 6.86 9.54 15.96
N ILE A 34 5.78 9.93 15.26
CA ILE A 34 5.72 9.97 13.78
C ILE A 34 6.68 11.03 13.20
N ALA A 35 6.93 12.12 13.92
CA ALA A 35 7.89 13.15 13.51
C ALA A 35 9.35 12.68 13.63
N ASP A 36 9.64 11.75 14.54
CA ASP A 36 11.00 11.24 14.80
C ASP A 36 11.39 10.06 13.89
N PHE A 37 10.42 9.45 13.18
CA PHE A 37 10.69 8.38 12.21
C PHE A 37 11.32 8.90 10.92
N ASN A 38 12.38 8.23 10.47
CA ASN A 38 13.02 8.47 9.18
C ASN A 38 12.05 8.11 8.02
N ASP A 39 12.04 8.90 6.95
CA ASP A 39 11.06 8.80 5.84
C ASP A 39 11.01 7.39 5.22
N ASP A 40 12.15 6.71 5.14
CA ASP A 40 12.23 5.35 4.59
C ASP A 40 11.55 4.29 5.49
N GLU A 41 11.51 4.48 6.82
CA GLU A 41 10.84 3.57 7.75
C GLU A 41 9.32 3.73 7.73
N VAL A 42 8.83 4.98 7.66
CA VAL A 42 7.41 5.28 7.48
C VAL A 42 6.91 4.70 6.16
N LEU A 43 7.68 4.89 5.08
CA LEU A 43 7.35 4.36 3.77
C LEU A 43 7.23 2.82 3.79
N ARG A 44 8.22 2.14 4.39
CA ARG A 44 8.25 0.68 4.50
C ARG A 44 7.09 0.15 5.34
N ARG A 45 6.80 0.76 6.49
CA ARG A 45 5.69 0.36 7.36
C ARG A 45 4.36 0.56 6.65
N GLY A 46 4.21 1.66 5.91
CA GLY A 46 3.07 1.93 5.05
C GLY A 46 2.85 0.88 3.96
N LEU A 47 3.90 0.57 3.19
CA LEU A 47 3.86 -0.43 2.12
C LEU A 47 3.50 -1.83 2.67
N TRP A 48 4.08 -2.21 3.82
CA TRP A 48 3.75 -3.47 4.50
C TRP A 48 2.31 -3.48 5.01
N MET A 49 1.84 -2.38 5.60
CA MET A 49 0.47 -2.30 6.08
C MET A 49 -0.53 -2.39 4.92
N MET A 50 -0.28 -1.71 3.80
CA MET A 50 -1.10 -1.82 2.59
C MET A 50 -1.07 -3.25 2.02
N SER A 51 0.07 -3.93 2.08
CA SER A 51 0.18 -5.31 1.57
C SER A 51 -0.54 -6.33 2.46
N ILE A 52 -0.36 -6.24 3.79
CA ILE A 52 -0.94 -7.18 4.75
C ILE A 52 -2.46 -7.00 4.85
N VAL A 53 -2.96 -5.76 4.77
CA VAL A 53 -4.40 -5.48 4.85
C VAL A 53 -5.05 -5.55 3.47
N GLY A 54 -4.44 -4.93 2.46
CA GLY A 54 -4.95 -4.88 1.09
C GLY A 54 -4.87 -6.22 0.37
N GLY A 55 -3.86 -7.04 0.65
CA GLY A 55 -3.69 -8.38 0.06
C GLY A 55 -4.93 -9.27 0.27
N PRO A 56 -5.32 -9.59 1.51
CA PRO A 56 -6.52 -10.39 1.78
C PRO A 56 -7.80 -9.80 1.18
N ILE A 57 -7.95 -8.47 1.21
CA ILE A 57 -9.15 -7.82 0.65
C ILE A 57 -9.22 -8.03 -0.86
N VAL A 58 -8.12 -7.78 -1.57
CA VAL A 58 -8.08 -7.78 -3.02
C VAL A 58 -7.98 -9.20 -3.60
N TYR A 59 -7.34 -10.14 -2.88
CA TYR A 59 -7.17 -11.52 -3.34
C TYR A 59 -8.24 -12.50 -2.85
N LEU A 60 -8.92 -12.23 -1.74
CA LEU A 60 -9.97 -13.12 -1.21
C LEU A 60 -11.34 -12.45 -1.19
N VAL A 61 -11.47 -11.30 -0.51
CA VAL A 61 -12.78 -10.69 -0.27
C VAL A 61 -13.43 -10.23 -1.56
N LEU A 62 -12.78 -9.34 -2.31
CA LEU A 62 -13.32 -8.80 -3.56
C LEU A 62 -13.66 -9.86 -4.62
N PRO A 63 -12.80 -10.84 -4.94
CA PRO A 63 -13.17 -11.89 -5.89
C PRO A 63 -14.34 -12.74 -5.38
N PHE A 64 -14.39 -13.05 -4.09
CA PHE A 64 -15.53 -13.76 -3.51
C PHE A 64 -16.84 -12.97 -3.64
N THR A 65 -16.82 -11.67 -3.31
CA THR A 65 -17.99 -10.80 -3.46
C THR A 65 -18.41 -10.69 -4.93
N LEU A 66 -17.45 -10.54 -5.85
CA LEU A 66 -17.72 -10.50 -7.29
C LEU A 66 -18.30 -11.81 -7.83
N SER A 67 -17.82 -12.96 -7.34
CA SER A 67 -18.36 -14.27 -7.70
C SER A 67 -19.80 -14.49 -7.26
N ILE A 68 -20.25 -13.88 -6.17
CA ILE A 68 -21.66 -13.88 -5.77
C ILE A 68 -22.46 -12.91 -6.66
N LEU A 69 -21.92 -11.70 -6.81
CA LEU A 69 -22.61 -10.59 -7.46
C LEU A 69 -22.81 -10.79 -8.97
N GLN A 70 -21.92 -11.54 -9.65
CA GLN A 70 -22.07 -11.86 -11.07
C GLN A 70 -23.38 -12.58 -11.42
N THR A 71 -24.02 -13.23 -10.44
CA THR A 71 -25.32 -13.91 -10.64
C THR A 71 -26.47 -12.91 -10.84
N PHE A 72 -26.30 -11.68 -10.37
CA PHE A 72 -27.33 -10.63 -10.36
C PHE A 72 -27.05 -9.50 -11.35
N ILE A 73 -25.85 -9.46 -11.94
CA ILE A 73 -25.41 -8.36 -12.81
C ILE A 73 -25.25 -8.84 -14.26
N TRP A 74 -25.41 -7.89 -15.19
CA TRP A 74 -25.07 -8.01 -16.60
C TRP A 74 -23.63 -8.52 -16.82
N VAL A 75 -23.47 -9.48 -17.74
CA VAL A 75 -22.19 -10.17 -18.05
C VAL A 75 -21.05 -9.21 -18.41
N GLN A 76 -21.29 -8.23 -19.28
CA GLN A 76 -20.32 -7.21 -19.70
C GLN A 76 -19.81 -6.38 -18.52
N LEU A 77 -20.70 -5.96 -17.61
CA LEU A 77 -20.31 -5.18 -16.44
C LEU A 77 -19.46 -6.03 -15.47
N THR A 78 -19.82 -7.30 -15.32
CA THR A 78 -19.03 -8.27 -14.54
C THR A 78 -17.62 -8.43 -15.12
N ALA A 79 -17.47 -8.53 -16.44
CA ALA A 79 -16.16 -8.63 -17.09
C ALA A 79 -15.28 -7.39 -16.85
N ILE A 80 -15.86 -6.19 -16.89
CA ILE A 80 -15.16 -4.94 -16.56
C ILE A 80 -14.69 -4.95 -15.09
N LEU A 81 -15.58 -5.30 -14.16
CA LEU A 81 -15.26 -5.39 -12.74
C LEU A 81 -14.14 -6.41 -12.45
N TRP A 82 -14.17 -7.57 -13.09
CA TRP A 82 -13.08 -8.56 -13.00
C TRP A 82 -11.76 -8.03 -13.55
N THR A 83 -11.79 -7.24 -14.62
CA THR A 83 -10.59 -6.63 -15.19
C THR A 83 -10.00 -5.61 -14.23
N LEU A 84 -10.83 -4.74 -13.66
CA LEU A 84 -10.41 -3.77 -12.64
C LEU A 84 -9.85 -4.47 -11.39
N LEU A 85 -10.45 -5.58 -10.96
CA LEU A 85 -9.95 -6.37 -9.85
C LEU A 85 -8.54 -6.91 -10.11
N LYS A 86 -8.27 -7.45 -11.31
CA LYS A 86 -6.93 -7.93 -11.68
C LYS A 86 -5.89 -6.82 -11.68
N ILE A 87 -6.27 -5.62 -12.14
CA ILE A 87 -5.39 -4.44 -12.06
C ILE A 87 -5.08 -4.10 -10.60
N ALA A 88 -6.10 -4.09 -9.73
CA ALA A 88 -5.91 -3.85 -8.29
C ALA A 88 -5.01 -4.91 -7.64
N MET A 89 -5.19 -6.20 -7.97
CA MET A 89 -4.30 -7.29 -7.54
C MET A 89 -2.85 -7.01 -7.96
N GLY A 90 -2.64 -6.65 -9.22
CA GLY A 90 -1.31 -6.31 -9.74
C GLY A 90 -0.66 -5.13 -9.02
N LEU A 91 -1.43 -4.09 -8.68
CA LEU A 91 -0.94 -2.95 -7.92
C LEU A 91 -0.54 -3.34 -6.49
N ILE A 92 -1.37 -4.10 -5.78
CA ILE A 92 -1.02 -4.60 -4.43
C ILE A 92 0.22 -5.49 -4.48
N PHE A 93 0.36 -6.33 -5.51
CA PHE A 93 1.55 -7.14 -5.69
C PHE A 93 2.81 -6.29 -5.93
N ALA A 94 2.71 -5.23 -6.74
CA ALA A 94 3.82 -4.30 -6.96
C ALA A 94 4.22 -3.56 -5.66
N ILE A 95 3.23 -3.14 -4.87
CA ILE A 95 3.44 -2.54 -3.55
C ILE A 95 4.14 -3.52 -2.61
N PHE A 96 3.72 -4.78 -2.59
CA PHE A 96 4.36 -5.83 -1.81
C PHE A 96 5.80 -6.08 -2.26
N ALA A 97 6.05 -6.18 -3.57
CA ALA A 97 7.39 -6.34 -4.12
C ALA A 97 8.30 -5.15 -3.76
N MET A 98 7.79 -3.92 -3.79
CA MET A 98 8.53 -2.75 -3.29
C MET A 98 8.81 -2.84 -1.79
N ALA A 99 7.83 -3.25 -0.97
CA ALA A 99 8.02 -3.41 0.48
C ALA A 99 9.15 -4.40 0.79
N VAL A 100 9.16 -5.53 0.07
CA VAL A 100 10.20 -6.55 0.16
C VAL A 100 11.55 -6.01 -0.30
N TYR A 101 11.61 -5.33 -1.45
CA TYR A 101 12.82 -4.73 -1.98
C TYR A 101 13.45 -3.73 -1.01
N PHE A 102 12.66 -2.80 -0.45
CA PHE A 102 13.15 -1.83 0.54
C PHE A 102 13.63 -2.51 1.82
N THR A 103 12.95 -3.59 2.25
CA THR A 103 13.36 -4.37 3.43
C THR A 103 14.75 -5.01 3.22
N PHE A 104 15.00 -5.61 2.06
CA PHE A 104 16.31 -6.20 1.73
C PHE A 104 17.42 -5.15 1.52
N LEU A 105 17.09 -3.98 0.96
CA LEU A 105 18.07 -2.92 0.75
C LEU A 105 18.59 -2.37 2.09
N GLN A 106 17.72 -2.24 3.10
CA GLN A 106 18.09 -1.78 4.44
C GLN A 106 18.96 -2.80 5.18
N ASP A 107 18.64 -4.10 5.06
CA ASP A 107 19.44 -5.18 5.66
C ASP A 107 20.90 -5.15 5.16
N ARG A 108 21.09 -4.89 3.85
CA ARG A 108 22.42 -4.71 3.27
C ARG A 108 23.12 -3.41 3.69
N GLY A 109 22.37 -2.36 4.02
CA GLY A 109 22.91 -1.09 4.49
C GLY A 109 23.31 -1.09 5.97
N SER A 110 22.74 -1.98 6.78
CA SER A 110 23.12 -2.15 8.20
C SER A 110 24.28 -3.14 8.43
N ALA A 111 24.73 -3.83 7.39
CA ALA A 111 25.82 -4.81 7.45
C ALA A 111 27.20 -4.26 7.02
N GLY A 112 27.30 -2.95 6.74
CA GLY A 112 28.55 -2.25 6.39
C GLY A 112 28.77 -1.04 7.29
#